data_AF-A0A257G6R9-F1
#
_entry.id   AF-A0A257G6R9-F1
#
_cell.length_a   1.000
_cell.length_b   1.000
_cell.length_c   1.000
_cell.angle_alpha   90.00
_cell.angle_beta   90.00
_cell.angle_gamma   90.00
#
_symmetry.space_group_name_H-M   'P 1'
#
loop_
_entity.id
_entity.type
_entity.pdbx_description
1 polymer ?
#
loop_
_entity_poly.entity_id
_entity_poly.type
_entity_poly.pdbx_seq_one_letter_code
_entity_poly.pdbx_strand_id
1 'polypeptide(L)'
;MTTRMQFPSLAKINSLFWITSLRANEVGVTRRVLDDLEPLCESQHLPFEQFTPTTAPELLAALDAIAVQACHGMLPIIHFDTHGSSDDGIHIVQSGENVGWAAIAEKLRIINRITGNNLCVVSGACFSFQVVSELDINNTSPFFILLAPEQEIAAGDIEANIVSFYRDVLDREDVVTAYERWFPGVLRLFHCEKMLAIVLAKYINNFGLGPQRQRRKEELVTRAFNDGVPRSRQNLRRLRKSADNLIKVNEALIQRFIPTFLAGKAPEFTVKQIRDMVIAARANGVKPEGPYAQ
;
A
#
# COMPACT_ATOMS: atom_id res chain seq x y z
N MET A 1 -20.19 -20.83 -1.88
CA MET A 1 -18.78 -20.51 -2.17
C MET A 1 -18.70 -19.03 -2.50
N THR A 2 -18.19 -18.21 -1.58
CA THR A 2 -17.96 -16.78 -1.81
C THR A 2 -16.71 -16.62 -2.65
N THR A 3 -16.85 -16.19 -3.90
CA THR A 3 -15.71 -15.92 -4.80
C THR A 3 -14.86 -14.80 -4.18
N ARG A 4 -13.66 -15.13 -3.71
CA ARG A 4 -12.70 -14.16 -3.15
C ARG A 4 -12.14 -13.35 -4.33
N MET A 5 -12.25 -12.02 -4.26
CA MET A 5 -11.70 -11.13 -5.28
C MET A 5 -10.17 -11.20 -5.19
N GLN A 6 -9.51 -11.80 -6.18
CA GLN A 6 -8.06 -11.82 -6.27
C GLN A 6 -7.57 -10.44 -6.75
N PHE A 7 -6.49 -9.96 -6.16
CA PHE A 7 -5.78 -8.76 -6.60
C PHE A 7 -4.43 -9.26 -7.07
N PRO A 8 -4.14 -9.23 -8.37
CA PRO A 8 -2.83 -9.66 -8.82
C PRO A 8 -1.78 -8.66 -8.40
N SER A 9 -0.65 -9.23 -8.08
CA SER A 9 0.56 -8.65 -7.50
C SER A 9 1.64 -8.43 -8.54
N LEU A 10 1.24 -8.32 -9.81
CA LEU A 10 2.13 -8.13 -10.95
C LEU A 10 2.74 -6.73 -10.90
N ALA A 11 3.72 -6.57 -10.03
CA ALA A 11 4.63 -5.45 -10.03
C ALA A 11 5.77 -5.79 -10.99
N LYS A 12 5.99 -4.92 -11.97
CA LYS A 12 7.13 -5.07 -12.87
C LYS A 12 8.39 -4.70 -12.10
N ILE A 13 9.34 -5.60 -11.98
CA ILE A 13 10.55 -5.36 -11.18
C ILE A 13 11.74 -5.42 -12.11
N ASN A 14 12.58 -4.38 -12.07
CA ASN A 14 13.80 -4.36 -12.86
C ASN A 14 15.01 -3.81 -12.08
N SER A 15 14.87 -3.57 -10.78
CA SER A 15 15.98 -3.21 -9.92
C SER A 15 15.70 -3.56 -8.45
N LEU A 16 16.77 -3.76 -7.69
CA LEU A 16 16.73 -3.98 -6.25
C LEU A 16 17.69 -3.02 -5.54
N PHE A 17 17.17 -2.27 -4.58
CA PHE A 17 17.95 -1.40 -3.72
C PHE A 17 17.94 -1.91 -2.29
N TRP A 18 19.12 -2.09 -1.70
CA TRP A 18 19.27 -2.57 -0.33
C TRP A 18 19.78 -1.45 0.58
N ILE A 19 18.97 -1.01 1.54
CA ILE A 19 19.34 0.05 2.49
C ILE A 19 19.60 -0.61 3.84
N THR A 20 20.82 -0.48 4.36
CA THR A 20 21.21 -1.11 5.63
C THR A 20 21.85 -0.13 6.62
N SER A 21 21.53 -0.32 7.91
CA SER A 21 22.11 0.41 9.04
C SER A 21 22.01 -0.47 10.28
N LEU A 22 23.06 -1.25 10.52
CA LEU A 22 23.12 -2.29 11.55
C LEU A 22 24.36 -2.15 12.43
N ARG A 23 24.32 -2.76 13.62
CA ARG A 23 25.49 -2.80 14.51
C ARG A 23 26.52 -3.78 13.98
N ALA A 24 27.79 -3.56 14.30
CA ALA A 24 28.91 -4.37 13.80
C ALA A 24 28.74 -5.89 14.02
N ASN A 25 28.09 -6.30 15.12
CA ASN A 25 27.82 -7.71 15.44
C ASN A 25 26.62 -8.31 14.66
N GLU A 26 25.80 -7.49 14.01
CA GLU A 26 24.63 -7.88 13.24
C GLU A 26 24.93 -7.94 11.73
N VAL A 27 25.93 -7.19 11.26
CA VAL A 27 26.37 -7.13 9.84
C VAL A 27 26.66 -8.51 9.25
N GLY A 28 27.08 -9.48 10.08
CA GLY A 28 27.36 -10.84 9.62
C GLY A 28 26.14 -11.56 9.03
N VAL A 29 24.93 -11.25 9.49
CA VAL A 29 23.66 -11.81 8.96
C VAL A 29 23.40 -11.26 7.57
N THR A 30 23.37 -9.93 7.42
CA THR A 30 23.18 -9.24 6.15
C THR A 30 24.21 -9.68 5.12
N ARG A 31 25.47 -9.79 5.52
CA ARG A 31 26.54 -10.22 4.60
C ARG A 31 26.24 -11.60 3.99
N ARG A 32 25.79 -12.57 4.78
CA ARG A 32 25.44 -13.91 4.26
C ARG A 32 24.28 -13.84 3.27
N VAL A 33 23.27 -13.01 3.56
CA VAL A 33 22.16 -12.79 2.62
C VAL A 33 22.67 -12.16 1.31
N LEU A 34 23.53 -11.15 1.39
CA LEU A 34 24.07 -10.46 0.22
C LEU A 34 25.01 -11.35 -0.60
N ASP A 35 25.84 -12.18 0.05
CA ASP A 35 26.74 -13.15 -0.62
C ASP A 35 25.95 -14.11 -1.56
N ASP A 36 24.68 -14.40 -1.24
CA ASP A 36 23.79 -15.21 -2.10
C ASP A 36 22.92 -14.37 -3.05
N LEU A 37 22.51 -13.17 -2.63
CA LEU A 37 21.57 -12.32 -3.37
C LEU A 37 22.24 -11.55 -4.51
N GLU A 38 23.47 -11.08 -4.33
CA GLU A 38 24.23 -10.37 -5.38
C GLU A 38 24.44 -11.27 -6.61
N PRO A 39 24.98 -12.50 -6.50
CA PRO A 39 25.10 -13.40 -7.65
C PRO A 39 23.75 -13.73 -8.30
N LEU A 40 22.67 -13.83 -7.51
CA LEU A 40 21.33 -14.03 -8.05
C LEU A 40 20.90 -12.85 -8.93
N CYS A 41 21.03 -11.62 -8.44
CA CYS A 41 20.73 -10.41 -9.20
C CYS A 41 21.58 -10.32 -10.48
N GLU A 42 22.89 -10.58 -10.39
CA GLU A 42 23.80 -10.60 -11.53
C GLU A 42 23.37 -11.63 -12.58
N SER A 43 23.04 -12.86 -12.16
CA SER A 43 22.61 -13.93 -13.08
C SER A 43 21.33 -13.57 -13.86
N GLN A 44 20.49 -12.73 -13.28
CA GLN A 44 19.24 -12.25 -13.89
C GLN A 44 19.39 -10.88 -14.56
N HIS A 45 20.60 -10.32 -14.62
CA HIS A 45 20.88 -8.97 -15.13
C HIS A 45 20.01 -7.90 -14.46
N LEU A 46 19.72 -8.08 -13.16
CA LEU A 46 18.96 -7.16 -12.34
C LEU A 46 19.94 -6.17 -11.68
N PRO A 47 19.87 -4.86 -12.00
CA PRO A 47 20.57 -3.83 -11.24
C PRO A 47 20.35 -3.97 -9.73
N PHE A 48 21.45 -4.10 -9.00
CA PHE A 48 21.49 -4.16 -7.55
C PHE A 48 22.40 -3.07 -7.01
N GLU A 49 21.92 -2.30 -6.03
CA GLU A 49 22.71 -1.26 -5.37
C GLU A 49 22.43 -1.25 -3.86
N GLN A 50 23.51 -1.12 -3.07
CA GLN A 50 23.45 -1.05 -1.62
C GLN A 50 23.73 0.38 -1.13
N PHE A 51 22.90 0.87 -0.22
CA PHE A 51 23.11 2.09 0.55
C PHE A 51 23.36 1.77 2.01
N THR A 52 24.39 2.38 2.60
CA THR A 52 24.69 2.27 4.04
C THR A 52 24.69 3.65 4.68
N PRO A 53 23.52 4.29 4.86
CA PRO A 53 23.45 5.63 5.42
C PRO A 53 23.96 5.65 6.86
N THR A 54 24.81 6.62 7.16
CA THR A 54 25.41 6.84 8.47
C THR A 54 24.71 7.93 9.27
N THR A 55 23.85 8.73 8.61
CA THR A 55 23.03 9.77 9.21
C THR A 55 21.59 9.75 8.66
N ALA A 56 20.66 10.39 9.38
CA ALA A 56 19.28 10.56 8.93
C ALA A 56 19.15 11.30 7.59
N PRO A 57 19.88 12.42 7.34
CA PRO A 57 19.91 13.06 6.02
C PRO A 57 20.43 12.14 4.90
N GLU A 58 21.41 11.28 5.17
CA GLU A 58 21.92 10.32 4.18
C GLU A 58 20.87 9.27 3.80
N LEU A 59 20.06 8.79 4.75
CA LEU A 59 18.95 7.89 4.43
C LEU A 59 17.94 8.57 3.50
N LEU A 60 17.56 9.81 3.81
CA LEU A 60 16.63 10.57 2.96
C LEU A 60 17.24 10.85 1.57
N ALA A 61 18.54 11.13 1.50
CA ALA A 61 19.25 11.33 0.24
C ALA A 61 19.36 10.04 -0.59
N ALA A 62 19.52 8.87 0.04
CA ALA A 62 19.47 7.58 -0.65
C ALA A 62 18.11 7.35 -1.32
N LEU A 63 17.01 7.65 -0.62
CA LEU A 63 15.67 7.56 -1.20
C LEU A 63 15.46 8.58 -2.34
N ASP A 64 16.04 9.79 -2.23
CA ASP A 64 16.03 10.77 -3.33
C ASP A 64 16.83 10.28 -4.54
N ALA A 65 17.97 9.60 -4.33
CA ALA A 65 18.75 9.00 -5.41
C ALA A 65 17.96 7.89 -6.12
N ILE A 66 17.26 7.03 -5.37
CA ILE A 66 16.37 6.00 -5.94
C ILE A 66 15.24 6.64 -6.76
N ALA A 67 14.68 7.76 -6.30
CA ALA A 67 13.68 8.51 -7.06
C ALA A 67 14.23 9.02 -8.41
N VAL A 68 15.48 9.49 -8.43
CA VAL A 68 16.16 9.88 -9.68
C VAL A 68 16.32 8.67 -10.61
N GLN A 69 16.76 7.52 -10.10
CA GLN A 69 16.87 6.29 -10.90
C GLN A 69 15.50 5.85 -11.45
N ALA A 70 14.44 5.98 -10.66
CA ALA A 70 13.08 5.69 -11.11
C ALA A 70 12.64 6.62 -12.27
N CYS A 71 13.03 7.90 -12.27
CA CYS A 71 12.80 8.80 -13.41
C CYS A 71 13.49 8.32 -14.70
N HIS A 72 14.56 7.53 -14.57
CA HIS A 72 15.28 6.92 -15.69
C HIS A 72 14.75 5.53 -16.07
N GLY A 73 13.60 5.12 -15.54
CA GLY A 73 12.91 3.88 -15.92
C GLY A 73 13.13 2.69 -14.97
N MET A 74 13.80 2.91 -13.84
CA MET A 74 13.87 1.87 -12.80
C MET A 74 12.52 1.67 -12.11
N LEU A 75 12.20 0.41 -11.84
CA LEU A 75 11.00 -0.08 -11.17
C LEU A 75 11.47 -0.92 -9.98
N PRO A 76 11.79 -0.26 -8.86
CA PRO A 76 12.53 -0.87 -7.78
C PRO A 76 11.68 -1.72 -6.85
N ILE A 77 12.32 -2.76 -6.30
CA ILE A 77 12.10 -3.15 -4.92
C ILE A 77 13.09 -2.37 -4.04
N ILE A 78 12.60 -1.78 -2.95
CA ILE A 78 13.45 -1.22 -1.89
C ILE A 78 13.39 -2.16 -0.68
N HIS A 79 14.55 -2.64 -0.24
CA HIS A 79 14.71 -3.43 0.96
C HIS A 79 15.29 -2.57 2.09
N PHE A 80 14.60 -2.49 3.23
CA PHE A 80 15.15 -1.90 4.46
C PHE A 80 15.64 -2.98 5.41
N ASP A 81 16.94 -3.01 5.63
CA ASP A 81 17.64 -3.90 6.56
C ASP A 81 18.27 -3.07 7.68
N THR A 82 17.40 -2.55 8.55
CA THR A 82 17.75 -1.59 9.59
C THR A 82 17.02 -1.95 10.88
N HIS A 83 17.39 -1.28 11.98
CA HIS A 83 16.51 -1.23 13.15
C HIS A 83 15.33 -0.30 12.92
N GLY A 84 14.26 -0.50 13.68
CA GLY A 84 13.10 0.38 13.70
C GLY A 84 12.38 0.37 15.03
N SER A 85 11.62 1.41 15.31
CA SER A 85 10.71 1.49 16.46
C SER A 85 9.33 1.94 16.02
N SER A 86 8.32 1.68 16.84
CA SER A 86 6.97 2.17 16.56
C SER A 86 6.94 3.70 16.47
N ASP A 87 7.58 4.36 17.43
CA ASP A 87 7.36 5.77 17.68
C ASP A 87 8.31 6.68 16.89
N ASP A 88 9.53 6.19 16.60
CA ASP A 88 10.60 7.02 16.03
C ASP A 88 10.93 6.68 14.57
N GLY A 89 10.44 5.57 14.04
CA GLY A 89 10.69 5.17 12.66
C GLY A 89 11.96 4.34 12.49
N ILE A 90 12.71 4.61 11.42
CA ILE A 90 13.96 3.90 11.10
C ILE A 90 15.11 4.47 11.94
N HIS A 91 15.86 3.60 12.60
CA HIS A 91 17.02 3.98 13.40
C HIS A 91 18.31 3.86 12.58
N ILE A 92 19.13 4.91 12.62
CA ILE A 92 20.46 4.94 11.99
C ILE A 92 21.52 4.67 13.05
N VAL A 93 22.12 3.49 13.00
CA VAL A 93 22.98 2.98 14.08
C VAL A 93 24.20 3.86 14.32
N GLN A 94 24.82 4.38 13.27
CA GLN A 94 26.09 5.09 13.38
C GLN A 94 25.94 6.48 14.02
N SER A 95 24.92 7.25 13.65
CA SER A 95 24.63 8.55 14.25
C SER A 95 23.76 8.48 15.50
N GLY A 96 23.02 7.39 15.68
CA GLY A 96 21.99 7.26 16.71
C GLY A 96 20.70 8.04 16.40
N GLU A 97 20.58 8.63 15.21
CA GLU A 97 19.41 9.39 14.78
C GLU A 97 18.26 8.47 14.34
N ASN A 98 17.05 9.02 14.32
CA ASN A 98 15.86 8.33 13.82
C ASN A 98 15.22 9.11 12.67
N VAL A 99 14.63 8.40 11.72
CA VAL A 99 13.82 8.95 10.63
C VAL A 99 12.39 8.45 10.76
N GLY A 100 11.50 9.34 11.17
CA GLY A 100 10.09 9.01 11.42
C GLY A 100 9.33 8.50 10.19
N TRP A 101 8.30 7.68 10.44
CA TRP A 101 7.51 7.04 9.39
C TRP A 101 6.88 8.01 8.39
N ALA A 102 6.46 9.20 8.83
CA ALA A 102 5.93 10.24 7.95
C ALA A 102 6.95 10.71 6.90
N ALA A 103 8.21 10.89 7.29
CA ALA A 103 9.27 11.30 6.36
C ALA A 103 9.61 10.17 5.37
N ILE A 104 9.68 8.93 5.86
CA ILE A 104 9.86 7.73 5.01
C ILE A 104 8.72 7.59 4.01
N ALA A 105 7.47 7.67 4.47
CA ALA A 105 6.29 7.56 3.64
C ALA A 105 6.27 8.62 2.53
N GLU A 106 6.68 9.85 2.81
CA GLU A 106 6.69 10.91 1.80
C GLU A 106 7.75 10.67 0.71
N LYS A 107 8.94 10.21 1.08
CA LYS A 107 9.97 9.81 0.10
C LYS A 107 9.50 8.64 -0.76
N LEU A 108 8.95 7.60 -0.14
CA LEU A 108 8.41 6.44 -0.87
C LEU A 108 7.25 6.84 -1.79
N ARG A 109 6.41 7.80 -1.39
CA ARG A 109 5.32 8.34 -2.21
C ARG A 109 5.80 8.98 -3.50
N ILE A 110 6.90 9.73 -3.44
CA ILE A 110 7.51 10.34 -4.62
C ILE A 110 7.95 9.23 -5.59
N ILE A 111 8.66 8.22 -5.09
CA ILE A 111 9.13 7.08 -5.89
C ILE A 111 7.93 6.30 -6.48
N ASN A 112 6.92 5.99 -5.67
CA ASN A 112 5.75 5.25 -6.12
C ASN A 112 4.92 6.03 -7.16
N ARG A 113 4.89 7.36 -7.08
CA ARG A 113 4.29 8.21 -8.11
C ARG A 113 5.06 8.14 -9.43
N ILE A 114 6.39 8.27 -9.38
CA ILE A 114 7.26 8.21 -10.56
C ILE A 114 7.13 6.86 -11.27
N THR A 115 7.07 5.77 -10.49
CA THR A 115 6.96 4.40 -10.99
C THR A 115 5.53 4.01 -11.40
N GLY A 116 4.55 4.92 -11.34
CA GLY A 116 3.17 4.64 -11.76
C GLY A 116 2.45 3.64 -10.87
N ASN A 117 2.64 3.74 -9.55
CA ASN A 117 2.09 2.84 -8.53
C ASN A 117 2.57 1.39 -8.71
N ASN A 118 3.90 1.23 -8.75
CA ASN A 118 4.57 -0.05 -8.93
C ASN A 118 5.64 -0.32 -7.85
N LEU A 119 5.96 0.65 -6.99
CA LEU A 119 6.99 0.49 -5.96
C LEU A 119 6.64 -0.63 -4.99
N CYS A 120 7.56 -1.58 -4.84
CA CYS A 120 7.49 -2.63 -3.84
C CYS A 120 8.50 -2.34 -2.73
N VAL A 121 8.07 -2.49 -1.48
CA VAL A 121 8.92 -2.29 -0.31
C VAL A 121 8.92 -3.56 0.52
N VAL A 122 10.12 -4.02 0.87
CA VAL A 122 10.35 -5.09 1.84
C VAL A 122 11.12 -4.48 3.00
N SER A 123 10.72 -4.74 4.23
CA SER A 123 11.37 -4.15 5.39
C SER A 123 11.55 -5.19 6.48
N GLY A 124 12.79 -5.35 6.92
CA GLY A 124 13.17 -6.08 8.12
C GLY A 124 13.21 -5.23 9.39
N ALA A 125 12.96 -3.91 9.29
CA ALA A 125 12.94 -3.04 10.45
C ALA A 125 11.71 -3.32 11.33
N CYS A 126 11.92 -3.53 12.63
CA CYS A 126 10.85 -3.74 13.61
C CYS A 126 9.78 -2.65 13.50
N PHE A 127 8.51 -3.05 13.66
CA PHE A 127 7.34 -2.16 13.56
C PHE A 127 7.16 -1.39 12.25
N SER A 128 7.95 -1.66 11.20
CA SER A 128 7.88 -0.88 9.95
C SER A 128 6.58 -0.99 9.19
N PHE A 129 5.69 -1.93 9.52
CA PHE A 129 4.32 -1.92 8.99
C PHE A 129 3.51 -0.69 9.44
N GLN A 130 3.94 0.00 10.50
CA GLN A 130 3.28 1.22 10.98
C GLN A 130 3.27 2.34 9.96
N VAL A 131 4.17 2.37 8.98
CA VAL A 131 4.16 3.35 7.88
C VAL A 131 2.81 3.39 7.11
N VAL A 132 1.99 2.34 7.21
CA VAL A 132 0.63 2.29 6.69
C VAL A 132 -0.30 3.34 7.34
N SER A 133 0.00 3.84 8.55
CA SER A 133 -0.73 4.96 9.18
C SER A 133 -0.62 6.26 8.40
N GLU A 134 0.41 6.41 7.57
CA GLU A 134 0.69 7.61 6.78
C GLU A 134 -0.06 7.62 5.42
N LEU A 135 -0.96 6.67 5.23
CA LEU A 135 -1.82 6.60 4.05
C LEU A 135 -2.91 7.67 4.11
N ASP A 136 -2.95 8.52 3.08
CA ASP A 136 -4.07 9.40 2.77
C ASP A 136 -4.60 9.02 1.39
N ILE A 137 -5.87 8.64 1.31
CA ILE A 137 -6.54 8.26 0.07
C ILE A 137 -6.68 9.43 -0.93
N ASN A 138 -6.50 10.67 -0.46
CA ASN A 138 -6.47 11.86 -1.31
C ASN A 138 -5.08 12.15 -1.89
N ASN A 139 -4.07 11.36 -1.52
CA ASN A 139 -2.70 11.46 -2.01
C ASN A 139 -2.26 10.11 -2.59
N THR A 140 -1.19 10.09 -3.38
CA THR A 140 -0.61 8.84 -3.94
C THR A 140 -0.22 7.88 -2.83
N SER A 141 -0.47 6.58 -2.95
CA SER A 141 0.05 5.62 -1.97
C SER A 141 1.58 5.67 -1.89
N PRO A 142 2.21 5.57 -0.71
CA PRO A 142 3.66 5.46 -0.57
C PRO A 142 4.25 4.23 -1.25
N PHE A 143 3.46 3.17 -1.47
CA PHE A 143 3.90 1.94 -2.13
C PHE A 143 2.72 1.21 -2.77
N PHE A 144 3.01 0.40 -3.79
CA PHE A 144 2.05 -0.55 -4.36
C PHE A 144 1.92 -1.78 -3.46
N ILE A 145 3.06 -2.33 -3.02
CA ILE A 145 3.16 -3.47 -2.09
C ILE A 145 4.13 -3.10 -0.96
N LEU A 146 3.76 -3.45 0.27
CA LEU A 146 4.66 -3.42 1.43
C LEU A 146 4.63 -4.78 2.12
N LEU A 147 5.81 -5.35 2.38
CA LEU A 147 6.04 -6.48 3.26
C LEU A 147 6.85 -5.99 4.46
N ALA A 148 6.26 -6.00 5.65
CA ALA A 148 6.91 -5.47 6.84
C ALA A 148 6.36 -6.10 8.13
N PRO A 149 7.16 -6.19 9.20
CA PRO A 149 6.70 -6.67 10.49
C PRO A 149 5.83 -5.61 11.20
N GLU A 150 4.80 -6.06 11.91
CA GLU A 150 3.99 -5.19 12.79
C GLU A 150 4.56 -5.01 14.18
N GLN A 151 5.48 -5.89 14.55
CA GLN A 151 6.08 -6.00 15.86
C GLN A 151 7.58 -6.20 15.70
N GLU A 152 8.26 -6.54 16.78
CA GLU A 152 9.65 -6.99 16.71
C GLU A 152 9.75 -8.30 15.91
N ILE A 153 10.82 -8.42 15.13
CA ILE A 153 11.14 -9.59 14.31
C ILE A 153 12.57 -10.04 14.61
N ALA A 154 12.82 -11.35 14.64
CA ALA A 154 14.16 -11.87 14.80
C ALA A 154 14.89 -11.86 13.44
N ALA A 155 16.15 -11.43 13.42
CA ALA A 155 16.96 -11.39 12.20
C ALA A 155 17.02 -12.75 11.48
N GLY A 156 17.02 -13.85 12.24
CA GLY A 156 17.03 -15.21 11.71
C GLY A 156 15.77 -15.59 10.90
N ASP A 157 14.61 -14.98 11.21
CA ASP A 157 13.36 -15.27 10.48
C ASP A 157 13.40 -14.70 9.06
N ILE A 158 14.07 -13.56 8.88
CA ILE A 158 14.31 -12.94 7.57
C ILE A 158 15.41 -13.68 6.83
N GLU A 159 16.56 -13.90 7.50
CA GLU A 159 17.73 -14.57 6.91
C GLU A 159 17.37 -15.91 6.28
N ALA A 160 16.58 -16.73 6.98
CA ALA A 160 16.23 -18.08 6.53
C ALA A 160 15.45 -18.13 5.20
N ASN A 161 14.73 -17.06 4.85
CA ASN A 161 13.72 -17.09 3.78
C ASN A 161 13.94 -16.05 2.68
N ILE A 162 14.71 -14.99 2.94
CA ILE A 162 14.75 -13.80 2.07
C ILE A 162 15.35 -14.08 0.68
N VAL A 163 16.39 -14.92 0.58
CA VAL A 163 17.00 -15.28 -0.71
C VAL A 163 16.03 -16.09 -1.57
N SER A 164 15.34 -17.06 -0.96
CA SER A 164 14.32 -17.87 -1.63
C SER A 164 13.12 -17.04 -2.06
N PHE A 165 12.73 -16.07 -1.23
CA PHE A 165 11.72 -15.08 -1.58
C PHE A 165 12.13 -14.28 -2.83
N TYR A 166 13.32 -13.68 -2.85
CA TYR A 166 13.75 -12.89 -4.01
C TYR A 166 13.87 -13.74 -5.27
N ARG A 167 14.34 -14.98 -5.16
CA ARG A 167 14.37 -15.91 -6.30
C ARG A 167 12.97 -16.11 -6.90
N ASP A 168 11.97 -16.42 -6.08
CA ASP A 168 10.59 -16.60 -6.56
C ASP A 168 9.99 -15.30 -7.13
N VAL A 169 10.30 -14.14 -6.54
CA VAL A 169 9.86 -12.84 -7.03
C VAL A 169 10.42 -12.56 -8.42
N LEU A 170 11.72 -12.76 -8.61
CA LEU A 170 12.40 -12.46 -9.86
C LEU A 170 12.02 -13.46 -10.96
N ASP A 171 11.78 -14.72 -10.62
CA ASP A 171 11.39 -15.75 -11.60
C ASP A 171 9.93 -15.61 -12.09
N ARG A 172 9.03 -15.04 -11.27
CA ARG A 172 7.57 -15.07 -11.50
C ARG A 172 6.91 -13.70 -11.61
N GLU A 173 7.61 -12.63 -11.26
CA GLU A 173 7.06 -11.28 -11.11
C GLU A 173 5.82 -11.22 -10.18
N ASP A 174 5.76 -12.11 -9.18
CA ASP A 174 4.62 -12.24 -8.28
C ASP A 174 5.06 -12.16 -6.81
N VAL A 175 5.03 -10.94 -6.28
CA VAL A 175 5.45 -10.63 -4.91
C VAL A 175 4.53 -11.25 -3.86
N VAL A 176 3.22 -11.30 -4.11
CA VAL A 176 2.26 -11.81 -3.11
C VAL A 176 2.33 -13.32 -2.99
N THR A 177 2.43 -14.05 -4.10
CA THR A 177 2.60 -15.50 -4.05
C THR A 177 3.94 -15.87 -3.40
N ALA A 178 5.02 -15.13 -3.68
CA ALA A 178 6.29 -15.33 -2.99
C ALA A 178 6.17 -15.04 -1.48
N TYR A 179 5.49 -13.97 -1.08
CA TYR A 179 5.20 -13.66 0.32
C TYR A 179 4.42 -14.79 1.01
N GLU A 180 3.35 -15.30 0.40
CA GLU A 180 2.52 -16.36 0.98
C GLU A 180 3.30 -17.65 1.23
N ARG A 181 4.35 -17.90 0.43
CA ARG A 181 5.23 -19.05 0.58
C ARG A 181 6.30 -18.86 1.67
N TRP A 182 6.95 -17.70 1.71
CA TRP A 182 8.19 -17.52 2.46
C TRP A 182 8.05 -16.71 3.75
N PHE A 183 7.03 -15.87 3.85
CA PHE A 183 6.81 -15.01 5.03
C PHE A 183 5.41 -15.11 5.67
N PRO A 184 4.65 -16.22 5.57
CA PRO A 184 3.35 -16.29 6.21
C PRO A 184 3.48 -16.18 7.72
N GLY A 185 2.87 -15.15 8.31
CA GLY A 185 2.88 -14.92 9.76
C GLY A 185 4.14 -14.25 10.31
N VAL A 186 5.16 -14.02 9.47
CA VAL A 186 6.40 -13.32 9.84
C VAL A 186 6.30 -11.83 9.47
N LEU A 187 5.95 -11.57 8.21
CA LEU A 187 5.68 -10.22 7.72
C LEU A 187 4.18 -10.05 7.51
N ARG A 188 3.71 -8.80 7.55
CA ARG A 188 2.39 -8.45 7.02
C ARG A 188 2.53 -7.90 5.60
N LEU A 189 1.56 -8.28 4.78
CA LEU A 189 1.37 -7.77 3.44
C LEU A 189 0.34 -6.64 3.42
N PHE A 190 0.75 -5.49 2.90
CA PHE A 190 -0.13 -4.46 2.40
C PHE A 190 -0.14 -4.48 0.86
N HIS A 191 -1.33 -4.29 0.28
CA HIS A 191 -1.51 -4.13 -1.16
C HIS A 191 -2.41 -2.93 -1.43
N CYS A 192 -1.93 -1.98 -2.25
CA CYS A 192 -2.55 -0.69 -2.50
C CYS A 192 -3.99 -0.81 -3.04
N GLU A 193 -4.20 -1.59 -4.11
CA GLU A 193 -5.54 -1.82 -4.67
C GLU A 193 -6.50 -2.52 -3.70
N LYS A 194 -6.00 -3.51 -2.95
CA LYS A 194 -6.77 -4.19 -1.90
C LYS A 194 -7.23 -3.21 -0.83
N MET A 195 -6.37 -2.30 -0.38
CA MET A 195 -6.73 -1.25 0.58
C MET A 195 -7.86 -0.38 0.02
N LEU A 196 -7.71 0.11 -1.21
CA LEU A 196 -8.73 0.94 -1.86
C LEU A 196 -10.07 0.18 -1.96
N ALA A 197 -10.05 -1.07 -2.36
CA ALA A 197 -11.24 -1.91 -2.44
C ALA A 197 -11.92 -2.09 -1.07
N ILE A 198 -11.16 -2.27 0.00
CA ILE A 198 -11.67 -2.35 1.38
C ILE A 198 -12.34 -1.03 1.78
N VAL A 199 -11.71 0.12 1.51
CA VAL A 199 -12.27 1.45 1.82
C VAL A 199 -13.57 1.67 1.04
N LEU A 200 -13.58 1.35 -0.25
CA LEU A 200 -14.77 1.43 -1.09
C LEU A 200 -15.88 0.50 -0.61
N ALA A 201 -15.55 -0.74 -0.22
CA ALA A 201 -16.52 -1.69 0.33
C ALA A 201 -17.17 -1.14 1.61
N LYS A 202 -16.37 -0.59 2.53
CA LYS A 202 -16.86 0.07 3.76
C LYS A 202 -17.77 1.25 3.42
N TYR A 203 -17.39 2.09 2.47
CA TYR A 203 -18.21 3.22 2.03
C TYR A 203 -19.55 2.76 1.43
N ILE A 204 -19.53 1.78 0.54
CA ILE A 204 -20.74 1.22 -0.11
C ILE A 204 -21.65 0.59 0.94
N ASN A 205 -21.09 -0.17 1.87
CA ASN A 205 -21.86 -0.73 2.98
C ASN A 205 -22.52 0.39 3.80
N ASN A 206 -21.75 1.37 4.26
CA ASN A 206 -22.26 2.33 5.23
C ASN A 206 -23.20 3.37 4.61
N PHE A 207 -23.01 3.72 3.33
CA PHE A 207 -23.70 4.86 2.71
C PHE A 207 -24.33 4.56 1.34
N GLY A 208 -23.96 3.45 0.70
CA GLY A 208 -24.35 3.14 -0.67
C GLY A 208 -25.63 2.32 -0.80
N LEU A 209 -26.16 1.76 0.30
CA LEU A 209 -27.24 0.77 0.25
C LEU A 209 -28.35 1.05 1.27
N GLY A 210 -29.58 0.63 0.93
CA GLY A 210 -30.70 0.50 1.86
C GLY A 210 -31.13 1.80 2.58
N PRO A 211 -31.61 1.70 3.84
CA PRO A 211 -32.09 2.84 4.62
C PRO A 211 -31.04 3.93 4.82
N GLN A 212 -29.75 3.59 4.95
CA GLN A 212 -28.68 4.57 5.14
C GLN A 212 -28.52 5.50 3.93
N ARG A 213 -28.57 4.94 2.72
CA ARG A 213 -28.56 5.73 1.47
C ARG A 213 -29.76 6.70 1.43
N GLN A 214 -30.94 6.23 1.83
CA GLN A 214 -32.14 7.05 1.84
C GLN A 214 -32.04 8.19 2.88
N ARG A 215 -31.51 7.92 4.08
CA ARG A 215 -31.25 8.97 5.08
C ARG A 215 -30.30 10.04 4.55
N ARG A 216 -29.16 9.63 3.99
CA ARG A 216 -28.18 10.57 3.41
C ARG A 216 -28.75 11.43 2.29
N LYS A 217 -29.62 10.85 1.45
CA LYS A 217 -30.36 11.60 0.42
C LYS A 217 -31.22 12.70 1.04
N GLU A 218 -32.02 12.36 2.05
CA GLU A 218 -32.90 13.33 2.71
C GLU A 218 -32.11 14.38 3.53
N GLU A 219 -30.95 14.02 4.10
CA GLU A 219 -30.03 14.97 4.75
C GLU A 219 -29.50 16.03 3.77
N LEU A 220 -29.05 15.62 2.58
CA LEU A 220 -28.58 16.56 1.55
C LEU A 220 -29.69 17.51 1.09
N VAL A 221 -30.91 16.99 0.90
CA VAL A 221 -32.09 17.79 0.56
C VAL A 221 -32.41 18.78 1.68
N THR A 222 -32.33 18.34 2.94
CA THR A 222 -32.58 19.18 4.11
C THR A 222 -31.56 20.31 4.22
N ARG A 223 -30.27 20.01 4.04
CA ARG A 223 -29.21 21.03 4.01
C ARG A 223 -29.45 22.07 2.94
N ALA A 224 -29.76 21.66 1.71
CA ALA A 224 -30.04 22.60 0.62
C ALA A 224 -31.21 23.56 0.92
N PHE A 225 -32.23 23.10 1.65
CA PHE A 225 -33.31 24.00 2.10
C PHE A 225 -32.85 24.96 3.20
N ASN A 226 -31.97 24.52 4.10
CA ASN A 226 -31.38 25.37 5.12
C ASN A 226 -30.43 26.42 4.50
N ASP A 227 -29.80 26.09 3.38
CA ASP A 227 -28.92 26.98 2.60
C ASP A 227 -29.70 27.95 1.69
N GLY A 228 -31.02 28.07 1.87
CA GLY A 228 -31.84 29.11 1.24
C GLY A 228 -32.59 28.72 -0.03
N VAL A 229 -32.55 27.45 -0.46
CA VAL A 229 -33.41 27.00 -1.58
C VAL A 229 -34.89 27.09 -1.16
N PRO A 230 -35.79 27.74 -1.94
CA PRO A 230 -37.19 27.84 -1.57
C PRO A 230 -37.89 26.47 -1.49
N ARG A 231 -38.74 26.27 -0.47
CA ARG A 231 -39.52 25.03 -0.32
C ARG A 231 -40.69 25.01 -1.29
N SER A 232 -40.61 24.15 -2.31
CA SER A 232 -41.70 23.87 -3.25
C SER A 232 -41.66 22.40 -3.70
N ARG A 233 -42.78 21.85 -4.19
CA ARG A 233 -42.81 20.48 -4.74
C ARG A 233 -41.81 20.30 -5.89
N GLN A 234 -41.66 21.32 -6.74
CA GLN A 234 -40.72 21.30 -7.86
C GLN A 234 -39.27 21.26 -7.37
N ASN A 235 -38.91 22.11 -6.39
CA ASN A 235 -37.56 22.15 -5.82
C ASN A 235 -37.24 20.86 -5.07
N LEU A 236 -38.19 20.30 -4.31
CA LEU A 236 -38.01 19.01 -3.64
C LEU A 236 -37.69 17.88 -4.62
N ARG A 237 -38.43 17.78 -5.73
CA ARG A 237 -38.19 16.76 -6.76
C ARG A 237 -36.83 16.95 -7.43
N ARG A 238 -36.46 18.20 -7.74
CA ARG A 238 -35.15 18.53 -8.32
C ARG A 238 -34.00 18.19 -7.36
N LEU A 239 -34.08 18.62 -6.10
CA LEU A 239 -33.07 18.36 -5.08
C LEU A 239 -32.91 16.86 -4.81
N ARG A 240 -34.00 16.10 -4.71
CA ARG A 240 -33.92 14.64 -4.55
C ARG A 240 -33.23 13.96 -5.73
N LYS A 241 -33.47 14.41 -6.96
CA LYS A 241 -32.78 13.90 -8.15
C LYS A 241 -31.28 14.26 -8.13
N SER A 242 -30.93 15.49 -7.78
CA SER A 242 -29.54 15.92 -7.63
C SER A 242 -28.81 15.15 -6.51
N ALA A 243 -29.45 14.99 -5.35
CA ALA A 243 -28.91 14.22 -4.23
C ALA A 243 -28.70 12.75 -4.60
N ASP A 244 -29.66 12.13 -5.31
CA ASP A 244 -29.50 10.76 -5.82
C ASP A 244 -28.30 10.62 -6.75
N ASN A 245 -28.08 11.60 -7.64
CA ASN A 245 -26.93 11.61 -8.54
C ASN A 245 -25.60 11.79 -7.79
N LEU A 246 -25.57 12.66 -6.77
CA LEU A 246 -24.39 12.93 -5.95
C LEU A 246 -23.94 11.73 -5.11
N ILE A 247 -24.90 10.97 -4.56
CA ILE A 247 -24.60 9.80 -3.72
C ILE A 247 -24.55 8.49 -4.50
N LYS A 248 -24.75 8.55 -5.82
CA LYS A 248 -24.76 7.34 -6.67
C LYS A 248 -23.39 6.68 -6.61
N VAL A 249 -23.38 5.44 -6.14
CA VAL A 249 -22.19 4.59 -6.21
C VAL A 249 -22.10 4.04 -7.64
N ASN A 250 -21.15 4.55 -8.42
CA ASN A 250 -20.85 4.14 -9.79
C ASN A 250 -19.34 4.26 -10.03
N GLU A 251 -18.87 3.93 -11.24
CA GLU A 251 -17.45 3.99 -11.58
C GLU A 251 -16.84 5.39 -11.43
N ALA A 252 -17.64 6.47 -11.51
CA ALA A 252 -17.10 7.81 -11.25
C ALA A 252 -16.55 7.97 -9.82
N LEU A 253 -16.96 7.12 -8.87
CA LEU A 253 -16.39 7.08 -7.53
C LEU A 253 -14.92 6.63 -7.55
N ILE A 254 -14.60 5.54 -8.27
CA ILE A 254 -13.23 5.02 -8.32
C ILE A 254 -12.32 5.89 -9.19
N GLN A 255 -12.87 6.49 -10.25
CA GLN A 255 -12.14 7.40 -11.14
C GLN A 255 -11.51 8.60 -10.42
N ARG A 256 -12.02 8.98 -9.24
CA ARG A 256 -11.43 10.04 -8.41
C ARG A 256 -10.13 9.63 -7.72
N PHE A 257 -9.94 8.33 -7.48
CA PHE A 257 -8.78 7.80 -6.76
C PHE A 257 -7.70 7.25 -7.68
N ILE A 258 -8.01 7.00 -8.96
CA ILE A 258 -7.04 6.52 -9.95
C ILE A 258 -5.87 7.51 -10.12
N PRO A 259 -6.08 8.79 -10.49
CA PRO A 259 -4.96 9.70 -10.71
C PRO A 259 -4.24 10.13 -9.43
N THR A 260 -4.92 10.07 -8.28
CA THR A 260 -4.36 10.46 -6.98
C THR A 260 -3.71 9.27 -6.28
N PHE A 261 -4.52 8.42 -5.65
CA PHE A 261 -4.09 7.30 -4.82
C PHE A 261 -3.32 6.22 -5.59
N LEU A 262 -3.78 5.86 -6.79
CA LEU A 262 -3.17 4.81 -7.62
C LEU A 262 -2.14 5.34 -8.64
N ALA A 263 -1.74 6.61 -8.59
CA ALA A 263 -0.80 7.22 -9.52
C ALA A 263 -1.11 6.98 -11.01
N GLY A 264 -2.39 6.87 -11.38
CA GLY A 264 -2.86 6.60 -12.74
C GLY A 264 -2.99 5.11 -13.09
N LYS A 265 -2.55 4.18 -12.23
CA LYS A 265 -2.73 2.74 -12.44
C LYS A 265 -4.22 2.39 -12.37
N ALA A 266 -4.72 1.74 -13.42
CA ALA A 266 -6.09 1.25 -13.45
C ALA A 266 -6.21 0.05 -12.48
N PRO A 267 -7.16 0.07 -11.54
CA PRO A 267 -7.36 -1.02 -10.62
C PRO A 267 -8.00 -2.22 -11.32
N GLU A 268 -7.71 -3.42 -10.81
CA GLU A 268 -8.22 -4.67 -11.39
C GLU A 268 -9.65 -5.04 -10.95
N PHE A 269 -10.36 -4.07 -10.38
CA PHE A 269 -11.73 -4.24 -9.90
C PHE A 269 -12.62 -3.07 -10.33
N THR A 270 -13.91 -3.36 -10.43
CA THR A 270 -14.97 -2.40 -10.72
C THR A 270 -15.77 -2.09 -9.47
N VAL A 271 -16.41 -0.92 -9.44
CA VAL A 271 -17.34 -0.55 -8.37
C VAL A 271 -18.52 -1.53 -8.31
N LYS A 272 -18.95 -2.06 -9.46
CA LYS A 272 -19.98 -3.11 -9.52
C LYS A 272 -19.55 -4.36 -8.75
N GLN A 273 -18.35 -4.89 -9.02
CA GLN A 273 -17.86 -6.10 -8.32
C GLN A 273 -17.82 -5.89 -6.81
N ILE A 274 -17.28 -4.76 -6.32
CA ILE A 274 -17.28 -4.46 -4.88
C ILE A 274 -18.71 -4.40 -4.33
N ARG A 275 -19.62 -3.74 -5.04
CA ARG A 275 -21.01 -3.62 -4.61
C ARG A 275 -21.69 -4.98 -4.49
N ASP A 276 -21.52 -5.85 -5.48
CA ASP A 276 -22.12 -7.19 -5.50
C ASP A 276 -21.58 -8.03 -4.33
N MET A 277 -20.28 -7.91 -4.02
CA MET A 277 -19.67 -8.55 -2.84
C MET A 277 -20.26 -8.04 -1.52
N VAL A 278 -20.43 -6.72 -1.36
CA VAL A 278 -21.03 -6.14 -0.14
C VAL A 278 -22.47 -6.62 0.05
N ILE A 279 -23.25 -6.72 -1.05
CA ILE A 279 -24.62 -7.23 -1.00
C ILE A 279 -24.63 -8.71 -0.58
N ALA A 280 -23.76 -9.53 -1.16
CA ALA A 280 -23.64 -10.95 -0.80
C ALA A 280 -23.24 -11.14 0.67
N ALA A 281 -22.27 -10.37 1.17
CA ALA A 281 -21.85 -10.44 2.58
C ALA A 281 -23.00 -10.11 3.55
N ARG A 282 -23.80 -9.07 3.25
CA ARG A 282 -24.99 -8.70 4.03
C ARG A 282 -26.03 -9.82 4.06
N ALA A 283 -26.30 -10.44 2.91
CA ALA A 283 -27.26 -11.53 2.82
C ALA A 283 -26.87 -12.73 3.70
N ASN A 284 -25.56 -12.93 3.90
CA ASN A 284 -25.02 -14.00 4.73
C ASN A 284 -24.82 -13.60 6.21
N GLY A 285 -25.25 -12.40 6.62
CA GLY A 285 -25.07 -11.91 8.00
C GLY A 285 -23.62 -11.61 8.40
N VAL A 286 -22.70 -11.60 7.43
CA VAL A 286 -21.28 -11.30 7.66
C VAL A 286 -21.08 -9.79 7.52
N LYS A 287 -20.30 -9.18 8.44
CA LYS A 287 -19.89 -7.79 8.22
C LYS A 287 -19.11 -7.73 6.91
N PRO A 288 -19.46 -6.84 5.97
CA PRO A 288 -18.62 -6.59 4.82
C PRO A 288 -17.40 -5.81 5.29
N GLU A 289 -16.41 -6.54 5.84
CA GLU A 289 -15.11 -5.99 6.22
C GLU A 289 -14.23 -5.73 4.98
N GLY A 290 -14.78 -5.97 3.79
CA GLY A 290 -14.10 -6.02 2.50
C GLY A 290 -14.01 -7.46 2.02
N PRO A 291 -13.31 -7.72 0.90
CA PRO A 291 -13.12 -9.06 0.34
C PRO A 291 -12.41 -10.10 1.26
N TYR A 292 -12.15 -9.78 2.54
CA TYR A 292 -11.18 -10.49 3.39
C TYR A 292 -11.44 -10.39 4.92
N ALA A 293 -12.66 -10.64 5.41
CA ALA A 293 -12.81 -10.96 6.84
C ALA A 293 -12.15 -12.34 7.10
N GLN A 294 -10.92 -12.31 7.64
CA GLN A 294 -9.98 -13.40 7.94
C GLN A 294 -9.95 -14.57 6.93
#